data_AF-A0A1Z7ZXI1-F1
#
_entry.id   AF-A0A1Z7ZXI1-F1
#
_cell.length_a   1.000
_cell.length_b   1.000
_cell.length_c   1.000
_cell.angle_alpha   90.00
_cell.angle_beta   90.00
_cell.angle_gamma   90.00
#
_symmetry.space_group_name_H-M   'P 1'
#
loop_
_entity.id
_entity.type
_entity.pdbx_description
1 polymer ?
#
loop_
_entity_poly.entity_id
_entity_poly.type
_entity_poly.pdbx_seq_one_letter_code
_entity_poly.pdbx_strand_id
1 'polypeptide(L)'
;MVLIKSKFKNINLLLIAIVVSLLMSCGGDASKQPTDEKGFLAIEEELKNKFGDNAYYTDLTITYNKSIGNIIGVTVTEVPESLKMEQWNSTQGNWKQNQEISLEVPQGSKASDFMFQLNENINLSKLGELTEKSIAQLKAEKDLNNPILSMAFVKFPKNGELSKTEYAVRLEPEHGGTSFTFYYTLGGDLIKMDY
;
A
#
# COMPACT_ATOMS: atom_id res chain seq x y z
N MET A 1 -64.02 -5.53 -12.50
CA MET A 1 -63.00 -4.50 -12.77
C MET A 1 -61.96 -4.55 -11.66
N VAL A 2 -60.98 -5.45 -11.76
CA VAL A 2 -59.88 -5.59 -10.80
C VAL A 2 -58.63 -5.89 -11.62
N LEU A 3 -57.71 -4.93 -11.76
CA LEU A 3 -56.36 -5.17 -12.31
C LEU A 3 -55.44 -3.95 -12.08
N ILE A 4 -55.23 -3.54 -10.83
CA ILE A 4 -54.15 -2.59 -10.49
C ILE A 4 -53.53 -2.98 -9.14
N LYS A 5 -52.79 -4.11 -9.07
CA LYS A 5 -51.92 -4.42 -7.91
C LYS A 5 -50.60 -5.13 -8.25
N SER A 6 -50.24 -5.26 -9.53
CA SER A 6 -49.05 -6.04 -9.93
C SER A 6 -47.77 -5.22 -10.14
N LYS A 7 -47.86 -3.93 -10.50
CA LYS A 7 -46.67 -3.17 -10.94
C LYS A 7 -45.75 -2.63 -9.82
N PHE A 8 -46.23 -2.50 -8.58
CA PHE A 8 -45.43 -1.95 -7.48
C PHE A 8 -44.50 -2.97 -6.80
N LYS A 9 -44.74 -4.28 -6.96
CA LYS A 9 -43.92 -5.31 -6.30
C LYS A 9 -42.56 -5.53 -6.98
N ASN A 10 -42.49 -5.25 -8.29
CA ASN A 10 -41.28 -5.49 -9.10
C ASN A 10 -40.27 -4.33 -9.04
N ILE A 11 -40.71 -3.11 -8.71
CA ILE A 11 -39.82 -1.93 -8.59
C ILE A 11 -38.98 -2.00 -7.31
N ASN A 12 -39.55 -2.49 -6.20
CA ASN A 12 -38.80 -2.68 -4.96
C ASN A 12 -37.71 -3.76 -5.06
N LEU A 13 -37.92 -4.80 -5.87
CA LEU A 13 -36.92 -5.86 -6.03
C LEU A 13 -35.69 -5.40 -6.85
N LEU A 14 -35.91 -4.54 -7.85
CA LEU A 14 -34.84 -4.00 -8.69
C LEU A 14 -33.94 -3.02 -7.93
N LEU A 15 -34.52 -2.19 -7.06
CA LEU A 15 -33.77 -1.29 -6.17
C LEU A 15 -32.93 -2.05 -5.14
N ILE A 16 -33.44 -3.15 -4.58
CA ILE A 16 -32.68 -4.00 -3.66
C ILE A 16 -31.51 -4.69 -4.39
N ALA A 17 -31.72 -5.16 -5.63
CA ALA A 17 -30.65 -5.77 -6.42
C ALA A 17 -29.50 -4.79 -6.73
N ILE A 18 -29.81 -3.52 -7.02
CA ILE A 18 -28.81 -2.48 -7.27
C ILE A 18 -28.02 -2.14 -6.00
N VAL A 19 -28.67 -2.08 -4.84
CA VAL A 19 -28.01 -1.85 -3.54
C VAL A 19 -27.13 -3.04 -3.15
N VAL A 20 -27.55 -4.28 -3.44
CA VAL A 20 -26.75 -5.48 -3.16
C VAL A 20 -25.54 -5.61 -4.10
N SER A 21 -25.65 -5.16 -5.36
CA SER A 21 -24.49 -5.11 -6.27
C SER A 21 -23.44 -4.06 -5.89
N LEU A 22 -23.81 -3.01 -5.15
CA LEU A 22 -22.85 -2.04 -4.59
C LEU A 22 -22.08 -2.58 -3.37
N LEU A 23 -22.61 -3.61 -2.69
CA LEU A 23 -21.94 -4.27 -1.56
C LEU A 23 -20.92 -5.33 -2.00
N MET A 24 -20.87 -5.67 -3.29
CA MET A 24 -19.78 -6.48 -3.89
C MET A 24 -18.71 -5.60 -4.51
N SER A 25 -18.47 -4.39 -3.95
CA SER A 25 -17.21 -3.70 -4.21
C SER A 25 -16.08 -4.66 -3.82
N CYS A 26 -15.35 -5.13 -4.83
CA CYS A 26 -14.17 -5.98 -4.70
C CYS A 26 -13.01 -5.17 -4.07
N GLY A 27 -13.18 -4.68 -2.85
CA GLY A 27 -12.07 -4.43 -1.96
C GLY A 27 -11.63 -5.78 -1.40
N GLY A 28 -10.89 -6.55 -2.19
CA GLY A 28 -10.26 -7.76 -1.67
C GLY A 28 -9.36 -7.34 -0.52
N ASP A 29 -9.72 -7.72 0.70
CA ASP A 29 -8.99 -7.49 1.95
C ASP A 29 -7.48 -7.37 1.69
N ALA A 30 -6.91 -6.16 1.78
CA ALA A 30 -5.51 -5.91 1.41
C ALA A 30 -4.54 -6.86 2.14
N SER A 31 -4.94 -7.36 3.30
CA SER A 31 -4.15 -8.35 4.04
C SER A 31 -3.96 -9.67 3.28
N LYS A 32 -4.89 -10.07 2.40
CA LYS A 32 -4.82 -11.33 1.65
C LYS A 32 -4.26 -11.17 0.24
N GLN A 33 -3.89 -9.96 -0.14
CA GLN A 33 -3.37 -9.69 -1.48
C GLN A 33 -2.03 -10.40 -1.67
N PRO A 34 -1.77 -10.95 -2.87
CA PRO A 34 -0.47 -11.50 -3.20
C PRO A 34 0.61 -10.42 -3.13
N THR A 35 1.85 -10.82 -2.96
CA THR A 35 2.99 -9.91 -2.90
C THR A 35 3.57 -9.69 -4.30
N ASP A 36 2.71 -9.27 -5.24
CA ASP A 36 3.01 -9.04 -6.65
C ASP A 36 2.46 -7.67 -7.10
N GLU A 37 2.68 -7.31 -8.38
CA GLU A 37 2.18 -6.04 -8.95
C GLU A 37 0.68 -5.81 -8.68
N LYS A 38 -0.16 -6.85 -8.90
CA LYS A 38 -1.62 -6.73 -8.78
C LYS A 38 -2.05 -6.59 -7.33
N GLY A 39 -1.44 -7.36 -6.44
CA GLY A 39 -1.73 -7.27 -5.02
C GLY A 39 -1.34 -5.93 -4.44
N PHE A 40 -0.21 -5.37 -4.86
CA PHE A 40 0.21 -4.04 -4.45
C PHE A 40 -0.67 -2.92 -5.05
N LEU A 41 -1.17 -3.09 -6.28
CA LEU A 41 -2.18 -2.19 -6.83
C LEU A 41 -3.46 -2.18 -5.99
N ALA A 42 -3.94 -3.34 -5.57
CA ALA A 42 -5.11 -3.44 -4.68
C ALA A 42 -4.87 -2.79 -3.31
N ILE A 43 -3.65 -2.89 -2.77
CA ILE A 43 -3.25 -2.16 -1.54
C ILE A 43 -3.31 -0.65 -1.77
N GLU A 44 -2.85 -0.16 -2.93
CA GLU A 44 -2.91 1.27 -3.27
C GLU A 44 -4.35 1.78 -3.34
N GLU A 45 -5.25 1.00 -3.95
CA GLU A 45 -6.67 1.31 -4.00
C GLU A 45 -7.30 1.33 -2.60
N GLU A 46 -6.94 0.40 -1.71
CA GLU A 46 -7.41 0.42 -0.32
C GLU A 46 -6.95 1.70 0.42
N LEU A 47 -5.69 2.10 0.24
CA LEU A 47 -5.16 3.32 0.84
C LEU A 47 -5.90 4.57 0.34
N LYS A 48 -6.14 4.68 -0.96
CA LYS A 48 -6.92 5.78 -1.56
C LYS A 48 -8.36 5.79 -1.05
N ASN A 49 -9.00 4.63 -0.94
CA ASN A 49 -10.34 4.52 -0.38
C ASN A 49 -10.40 4.94 1.10
N LYS A 50 -9.33 4.70 1.87
CA LYS A 50 -9.29 4.97 3.32
C LYS A 50 -8.90 6.40 3.67
N PHE A 51 -7.99 7.00 2.90
CA PHE A 51 -7.34 8.28 3.21
C PHE A 51 -7.52 9.35 2.12
N GLY A 52 -8.13 9.00 0.99
CA GLY A 52 -8.34 9.89 -0.14
C GLY A 52 -7.24 9.82 -1.21
N ASP A 53 -7.61 10.10 -2.46
CA ASP A 53 -6.71 10.03 -3.62
C ASP A 53 -5.51 10.98 -3.53
N ASN A 54 -5.66 12.08 -2.79
CA ASN A 54 -4.65 13.15 -2.67
C ASN A 54 -3.96 13.15 -1.30
N ALA A 55 -4.07 12.08 -0.52
CA ALA A 55 -3.43 11.99 0.79
C ALA A 55 -1.91 12.10 0.69
N TYR A 56 -1.30 12.77 1.66
CA TYR A 56 0.15 12.92 1.78
C TYR A 56 0.70 11.96 2.81
N TYR A 57 1.80 11.29 2.46
CA TYR A 57 2.46 10.28 3.28
C TYR A 57 3.90 10.69 3.58
N THR A 58 4.39 10.32 4.76
CA THR A 58 5.83 10.35 5.09
C THR A 58 6.41 8.97 5.30
N ASP A 59 5.56 7.97 5.50
CA ASP A 59 5.94 6.58 5.71
C ASP A 59 4.88 5.65 5.12
N LEU A 60 5.34 4.61 4.43
CA LEU A 60 4.52 3.51 3.94
C LEU A 60 5.35 2.24 3.97
N THR A 61 4.87 1.26 4.74
CA THR A 61 5.48 -0.05 4.89
C THR A 61 4.42 -1.14 4.72
N ILE A 62 4.74 -2.15 3.92
CA ILE A 62 3.94 -3.37 3.73
C ILE A 62 4.78 -4.53 4.26
N THR A 63 4.42 -5.04 5.44
CA THR A 63 5.07 -6.21 6.04
C THR A 63 4.24 -7.45 5.73
N TYR A 64 4.86 -8.51 5.25
CA TYR A 64 4.16 -9.77 5.01
C TYR A 64 4.45 -10.74 6.16
N ASN A 65 3.39 -11.33 6.70
CA ASN A 65 3.48 -12.42 7.65
C ASN A 65 2.62 -13.59 7.18
N LYS A 66 3.19 -14.79 7.06
CA LYS A 66 2.49 -15.97 6.52
C LYS A 66 1.18 -16.32 7.23
N SER A 67 1.07 -16.05 8.53
CA SER A 67 -0.12 -16.37 9.33
C SER A 67 -1.18 -15.26 9.34
N ILE A 68 -0.79 -14.02 9.05
CA ILE A 68 -1.64 -12.83 9.19
C ILE A 68 -2.01 -12.24 7.82
N GLY A 69 -1.11 -12.35 6.85
CA GLY A 69 -1.16 -11.65 5.57
C GLY A 69 -0.31 -10.37 5.58
N ASN A 70 -0.64 -9.44 4.69
CA ASN A 70 -0.05 -8.11 4.66
C ASN A 70 -0.51 -7.30 5.87
N ILE A 71 0.45 -6.62 6.50
CA ILE A 71 0.28 -5.62 7.53
C ILE A 71 0.77 -4.30 6.92
N ILE A 72 -0.11 -3.32 6.84
CA ILE A 72 0.19 -2.04 6.18
C ILE A 72 0.35 -0.98 7.25
N GLY A 73 1.52 -0.39 7.36
CA GLY A 73 1.80 0.77 8.22
C GLY A 73 1.93 2.03 7.37
N VAL A 74 1.25 3.10 7.79
CA VAL A 74 1.36 4.42 7.13
C VAL A 74 1.43 5.55 8.15
N THR A 75 2.10 6.63 7.76
CA THR A 75 1.97 7.95 8.39
C THR A 75 1.42 8.91 7.35
N VAL A 76 0.21 9.44 7.58
CA VAL A 76 -0.60 10.10 6.54
C VAL A 76 -1.33 11.35 7.05
N THR A 77 -1.60 12.30 6.15
CA THR A 77 -2.47 13.45 6.37
C THR A 77 -3.15 13.90 5.07
N GLU A 78 -4.38 14.39 5.16
CA GLU A 78 -5.06 15.07 4.03
C GLU A 78 -4.74 16.58 3.99
N VAL A 79 -4.20 17.13 5.08
CA VAL A 79 -4.00 18.59 5.26
C VAL A 79 -2.56 18.85 5.72
N PRO A 80 -1.58 18.85 4.80
CA PRO A 80 -0.16 18.95 5.13
C PRO A 80 0.20 20.25 5.89
N GLU A 81 -0.50 21.35 5.62
CA GLU A 81 -0.30 22.65 6.28
C GLU A 81 -0.65 22.64 7.77
N SER A 82 -1.43 21.66 8.23
CA SER A 82 -1.75 21.51 9.65
C SER A 82 -0.55 21.05 10.49
N LEU A 83 0.50 20.53 9.83
CA LEU A 83 1.64 19.84 10.43
C LEU A 83 1.24 18.64 11.30
N LYS A 84 -0.02 18.20 11.26
CA LYS A 84 -0.52 17.03 11.99
C LYS A 84 -0.62 15.84 11.05
N MET A 85 -0.15 14.70 11.53
CA MET A 85 -0.22 13.43 10.80
C MET A 85 -0.73 12.33 11.71
N GLU A 86 -1.35 11.33 11.11
CA GLU A 86 -1.85 10.17 11.82
C GLU A 86 -1.04 8.93 11.43
N GLN A 87 -0.73 8.10 12.42
CA GLN A 87 -0.10 6.81 12.20
C GLN A 87 -1.14 5.71 12.29
N TRP A 88 -1.23 4.89 11.25
CA TRP A 88 -2.21 3.83 11.11
C TRP A 88 -1.54 2.50 10.79
N ASN A 89 -2.10 1.42 11.32
CA ASN A 89 -1.80 0.06 10.87
C ASN A 89 -3.08 -0.63 10.39
N SER A 90 -3.02 -1.31 9.24
CA SER A 90 -4.02 -2.28 8.81
C SER A 90 -3.50 -3.69 9.05
N THR A 91 -4.30 -4.49 9.76
CA THR A 91 -4.06 -5.91 9.97
C THR A 91 -5.35 -6.67 9.71
N GLN A 92 -5.33 -7.66 8.81
CA GLN A 92 -6.53 -8.43 8.44
C GLN A 92 -7.71 -7.52 8.00
N GLY A 93 -7.40 -6.45 7.26
CA GLY A 93 -8.37 -5.46 6.78
C GLY A 93 -8.90 -4.50 7.86
N ASN A 94 -8.41 -4.61 9.10
CA ASN A 94 -8.83 -3.73 10.19
C ASN A 94 -7.82 -2.61 10.38
N TRP A 95 -8.27 -1.38 10.16
CA TRP A 95 -7.48 -0.16 10.38
C TRP A 95 -7.54 0.27 11.84
N LYS A 96 -6.37 0.48 12.43
CA LYS A 96 -6.22 1.04 13.78
C LYS A 96 -5.28 2.23 13.75
N GLN A 97 -5.77 3.38 14.22
CA GLN A 97 -4.92 4.54 14.50
C GLN A 97 -4.12 4.25 15.75
N ASN A 98 -2.81 4.41 15.67
CA ASN A 98 -1.92 4.22 16.79
C ASN A 98 -1.66 5.55 17.49
N GLN A 99 -1.38 6.60 16.72
CA GLN A 99 -0.89 7.89 17.23
C GLN A 99 -1.28 9.04 16.29
N GLU A 100 -1.36 10.25 16.85
CA GLU A 100 -1.27 11.51 16.12
C GLU A 100 0.13 12.09 16.41
N ILE A 101 0.82 12.55 15.38
CA ILE A 101 2.15 13.15 15.48
C ILE A 101 2.15 14.53 14.83
N SER A 102 3.12 15.36 15.19
CA SER A 102 3.37 16.62 14.52
C SER A 102 4.65 16.55 13.69
N LEU A 103 4.57 17.02 12.44
CA LEU A 103 5.71 17.13 11.55
C LEU A 103 6.46 18.43 11.84
N GLU A 104 7.76 18.30 12.08
CA GLU A 104 8.66 19.45 12.16
C GLU A 104 9.27 19.72 10.79
N VAL A 105 9.15 20.97 10.32
CA VAL A 105 9.69 21.39 9.02
C VAL A 105 10.59 22.62 9.18
N PRO A 106 11.68 22.73 8.40
CA PRO A 106 12.52 23.91 8.42
C PRO A 106 11.73 25.19 8.17
N GLN A 107 12.10 26.28 8.86
CA GLN A 107 11.44 27.56 8.68
C GLN A 107 11.47 28.01 7.21
N GLY A 108 10.32 28.39 6.67
CA GLY A 108 10.17 28.84 5.29
C GLY A 108 9.98 27.73 4.24
N SER A 109 9.97 26.46 4.65
CA SER A 109 9.62 25.32 3.79
C SER A 109 8.13 24.97 3.88
N LYS A 110 7.63 24.19 2.91
CA LYS A 110 6.27 23.64 2.96
C LYS A 110 6.32 22.21 3.49
N ALA A 111 5.30 21.82 4.24
CA ALA A 111 5.17 20.45 4.74
C ALA A 111 5.12 19.40 3.62
N SER A 112 4.43 19.73 2.52
CA SER A 112 4.36 18.89 1.32
C SER A 112 5.73 18.55 0.73
N ASP A 113 6.76 19.38 0.93
CA ASP A 113 8.12 19.13 0.41
C ASP A 113 8.76 17.90 1.08
N PHE A 114 8.26 17.48 2.24
CA PHE A 114 8.76 16.34 3.03
C PHE A 114 7.84 15.13 2.97
N MET A 115 6.88 15.13 2.05
CA MET A 115 5.85 14.11 1.90
C MET A 115 5.83 13.59 0.46
N PHE A 116 5.12 12.48 0.25
CA PHE A 116 4.83 11.95 -1.08
C PHE A 116 3.36 11.58 -1.20
N GLN A 117 2.87 11.56 -2.44
CA GLN A 117 1.53 11.08 -2.77
C GLN A 117 1.62 9.79 -3.60
N LEU A 118 0.62 8.94 -3.44
CA LEU A 118 0.48 7.72 -4.23
C LEU A 118 -0.01 8.06 -5.64
N ASN A 119 0.42 7.28 -6.64
CA ASN A 119 0.12 7.42 -8.07
C ASN A 119 0.62 8.71 -8.76
N GLU A 120 1.16 9.68 -8.00
CA GLU A 120 1.89 10.81 -8.57
C GLU A 120 3.40 10.55 -8.57
N ASN A 121 3.99 10.41 -7.38
CA ASN A 121 5.43 10.23 -7.22
C ASN A 121 5.80 8.78 -6.96
N ILE A 122 4.93 8.06 -6.23
CA ILE A 122 5.16 6.71 -5.74
C ILE A 122 4.01 5.83 -6.20
N ASN A 123 4.31 4.67 -6.77
CA ASN A 123 3.36 3.74 -7.34
C ASN A 123 3.61 2.35 -6.73
N LEU A 124 2.61 1.81 -6.02
CA LEU A 124 2.78 0.53 -5.33
C LEU A 124 2.79 -0.65 -6.31
N SER A 125 2.10 -0.57 -7.45
CA SER A 125 2.19 -1.62 -8.48
C SER A 125 3.63 -1.82 -8.95
N LYS A 126 4.41 -0.73 -9.11
CA LYS A 126 5.86 -0.79 -9.38
C LYS A 126 6.62 -1.47 -8.24
N LEU A 127 6.28 -1.19 -6.98
CA LEU A 127 6.90 -1.88 -5.83
C LEU A 127 6.58 -3.39 -5.81
N GLY A 128 5.38 -3.77 -6.23
CA GLY A 128 4.99 -5.17 -6.43
C GLY A 128 5.78 -5.85 -7.56
N GLU A 129 5.91 -5.20 -8.72
CA GLU A 129 6.75 -5.66 -9.84
C GLU A 129 8.22 -5.86 -9.40
N LEU A 130 8.77 -4.91 -8.65
CA LEU A 130 10.12 -5.00 -8.11
C LEU A 130 10.28 -6.13 -7.09
N THR A 131 9.21 -6.50 -6.39
CA THR A 131 9.20 -7.66 -5.50
C THR A 131 9.35 -8.95 -6.32
N GLU A 132 8.58 -9.12 -7.39
CA GLU A 132 8.69 -10.28 -8.29
C GLU A 132 10.06 -10.36 -8.96
N LYS A 133 10.58 -9.22 -9.43
CA LYS A 133 11.92 -9.12 -10.01
C LYS A 133 13.00 -9.57 -9.02
N SER A 134 12.92 -9.11 -7.76
CA SER A 134 13.86 -9.47 -6.70
C SER A 134 13.80 -10.97 -6.36
N ILE A 135 12.59 -11.53 -6.30
CA ILE A 135 12.36 -12.97 -6.09
C ILE A 135 13.01 -13.79 -7.21
N ALA A 136 12.80 -13.38 -8.47
CA ALA A 136 13.40 -14.05 -9.62
C ALA A 136 14.93 -13.97 -9.59
N GLN A 137 15.50 -12.82 -9.23
CA GLN A 137 16.94 -12.64 -9.11
C GLN A 137 17.55 -13.57 -8.04
N LEU A 138 16.96 -13.66 -6.85
CA LEU A 138 17.46 -14.56 -5.80
C LEU A 138 17.40 -16.04 -6.20
N LYS A 139 16.33 -16.45 -6.89
CA LYS A 139 16.22 -17.82 -7.42
C LYS A 139 17.33 -18.12 -8.43
N ALA A 140 17.64 -17.17 -9.32
CA ALA A 140 18.64 -17.36 -10.35
C ALA A 140 20.10 -17.28 -9.85
N GLU A 141 20.40 -16.35 -8.95
CA GLU A 141 21.78 -16.03 -8.55
C GLU A 141 22.23 -16.73 -7.26
N LYS A 142 21.28 -17.07 -6.37
CA LYS A 142 21.57 -17.63 -5.04
C LYS A 142 21.02 -19.04 -4.85
N ASP A 143 20.38 -19.62 -5.88
CA ASP A 143 19.69 -20.91 -5.83
C ASP A 143 18.74 -21.01 -4.62
N LEU A 144 18.12 -19.87 -4.27
CA LEU A 144 17.26 -19.80 -3.10
C LEU A 144 15.88 -20.37 -3.43
N ASN A 145 15.51 -21.45 -2.75
CA ASN A 145 14.16 -22.01 -2.87
C ASN A 145 13.16 -21.13 -2.14
N ASN A 146 12.16 -20.63 -2.89
CA ASN A 146 11.02 -19.87 -2.38
C ASN A 146 11.36 -18.67 -1.46
N PRO A 147 12.10 -17.65 -1.94
CA PRO A 147 12.17 -16.38 -1.23
C PRO A 147 10.76 -15.80 -1.11
N ILE A 148 10.41 -15.36 0.10
CA ILE A 148 9.15 -14.70 0.41
C ILE A 148 9.42 -13.24 0.77
N LEU A 149 8.45 -12.37 0.49
CA LEU A 149 8.48 -11.01 0.98
C LEU A 149 8.43 -11.03 2.51
N SER A 150 9.31 -10.26 3.15
CA SER A 150 9.18 -9.93 4.57
C SER A 150 8.67 -8.50 4.74
N MET A 151 9.17 -7.57 3.93
CA MET A 151 8.82 -6.16 4.00
C MET A 151 9.09 -5.46 2.67
N ALA A 152 8.17 -4.60 2.24
CA ALA A 152 8.36 -3.64 1.17
C ALA A 152 8.06 -2.25 1.72
N PHE A 153 8.88 -1.24 1.39
CA PHE A 153 8.68 0.11 1.90
C PHE A 153 9.23 1.18 0.97
N VAL A 154 8.74 2.40 1.16
CA VAL A 154 9.22 3.60 0.46
C VAL A 154 10.21 4.30 1.37
N LYS A 155 11.48 4.34 0.96
CA LYS A 155 12.52 5.07 1.69
C LYS A 155 12.54 6.52 1.22
N PHE A 156 11.67 7.32 1.82
CA PHE A 156 11.61 8.74 1.56
C PHE A 156 12.68 9.49 2.38
N PRO A 157 13.50 10.36 1.77
CA PRO A 157 14.57 11.02 2.48
C PRO A 157 14.03 12.15 3.37
N LYS A 158 14.55 12.26 4.60
CA LYS A 158 14.11 13.26 5.57
C LYS A 158 14.29 14.72 5.12
N ASN A 159 15.13 14.95 4.13
CA ASN A 159 15.35 16.29 3.56
C ASN A 159 14.35 16.65 2.44
N GLY A 160 13.37 15.79 2.14
CA GLY A 160 12.35 16.05 1.11
C GLY A 160 12.81 15.86 -0.33
N GLU A 161 14.05 15.39 -0.54
CA GLU A 161 14.63 15.32 -1.88
C GLU A 161 14.08 14.12 -2.67
N LEU A 162 12.96 14.32 -3.38
CA LEU A 162 12.24 13.28 -4.12
C LEU A 162 13.14 12.41 -5.02
N SER A 163 14.20 13.01 -5.60
CA SER A 163 15.15 12.30 -6.48
C SER A 163 15.98 11.22 -5.76
N LYS A 164 16.04 11.25 -4.42
CA LYS A 164 16.70 10.27 -3.56
C LYS A 164 15.71 9.29 -2.93
N THR A 165 14.44 9.33 -3.31
CA THR A 165 13.46 8.35 -2.85
C THR A 165 13.73 7.00 -3.51
N GLU A 166 13.70 5.95 -2.70
CA GLU A 166 13.98 4.58 -3.14
C GLU A 166 12.82 3.66 -2.79
N TYR A 167 12.58 2.67 -3.65
CA TYR A 167 11.83 1.49 -3.26
C TYR A 167 12.77 0.50 -2.57
N ALA A 168 12.31 -0.09 -1.49
CA ALA A 168 13.05 -1.14 -0.81
C ALA A 168 12.21 -2.42 -0.69
N VAL A 169 12.80 -3.55 -1.07
CA VAL A 169 12.18 -4.88 -1.00
C VAL A 169 13.09 -5.78 -0.17
N ARG A 170 12.59 -6.27 0.95
CA ARG A 170 13.28 -7.20 1.83
C ARG A 170 12.67 -8.59 1.70
N LEU A 171 13.47 -9.53 1.21
CA LEU A 171 13.10 -10.93 1.04
C LEU A 171 13.82 -11.81 2.06
N GLU A 172 13.19 -12.92 2.43
CA GLU A 172 13.80 -13.94 3.27
C GLU A 172 13.47 -15.35 2.79
N PRO A 173 14.32 -16.35 3.10
CA PRO A 173 13.99 -17.75 2.83
C PRO A 173 12.76 -18.17 3.65
N GLU A 174 11.89 -19.00 3.07
CA GLU A 174 10.65 -19.46 3.72
C GLU A 174 10.89 -20.13 5.10
N HIS A 175 12.05 -20.75 5.29
CA HIS A 175 12.41 -21.46 6.53
C HIS A 175 13.39 -20.66 7.42
N GLY A 176 13.51 -19.36 7.20
CA GLY A 176 14.43 -18.48 7.90
C GLY A 176 15.86 -18.53 7.36
N GLY A 177 16.69 -17.57 7.76
CA GLY A 177 18.08 -17.44 7.32
C GLY A 177 18.45 -15.99 7.03
N THR A 178 19.44 -15.79 6.15
CA THR A 178 19.87 -14.46 5.70
C THR A 178 18.76 -13.79 4.91
N SER A 179 18.40 -12.56 5.29
CA SER A 179 17.47 -11.73 4.52
C SER A 179 18.24 -10.85 3.53
N PHE A 180 17.63 -10.60 2.38
CA PHE A 180 18.21 -9.80 1.31
C PHE A 180 17.36 -8.55 1.12
N THR A 181 17.99 -7.37 1.14
CA THR A 181 17.30 -6.10 0.91
C THR A 181 17.76 -5.49 -0.40
N PHE A 182 16.84 -5.34 -1.34
CA PHE A 182 17.05 -4.70 -2.62
C PHE A 182 16.58 -3.25 -2.54
N TYR A 183 17.39 -2.33 -3.07
CA TYR A 183 17.07 -0.92 -3.16
C TYR A 183 17.00 -0.52 -4.63
N TYR A 184 15.91 0.13 -5.02
CA TYR A 184 15.66 0.54 -6.40
C TYR A 184 15.36 2.03 -6.48
N THR A 185 15.69 2.63 -7.62
CA THR A 185 15.19 3.96 -7.98
C THR A 185 13.67 3.90 -8.23
N LEU A 186 13.00 5.05 -8.26
CA LEU A 186 11.58 5.11 -8.63
C LEU A 186 11.29 4.60 -10.06
N GLY A 187 12.29 4.63 -10.95
CA GLY A 187 12.21 4.06 -12.30
C GLY A 187 12.34 2.52 -12.34
N GLY A 188 12.77 1.89 -11.24
CA GLY A 188 12.94 0.45 -11.12
C GLY A 188 14.35 -0.08 -11.42
N ASP A 189 15.34 0.82 -11.51
CA ASP A 189 16.75 0.45 -11.63
C ASP A 189 17.30 0.01 -10.28
N LEU A 190 18.03 -1.11 -10.25
CA LEU A 190 18.66 -1.61 -9.03
C LEU A 190 19.80 -0.69 -8.62
N ILE A 191 19.72 -0.12 -7.41
CA ILE A 191 20.80 0.67 -6.81
C ILE A 191 21.80 -0.27 -6.16
N LYS A 192 21.31 -1.17 -5.29
CA LYS A 192 22.13 -2.15 -4.57
C LYS A 192 21.28 -3.27 -3.96
N MET A 193 21.96 -4.34 -3.56
CA MET A 193 21.42 -5.43 -2.75
C MET A 193 22.33 -5.63 -1.52
N ASP A 194 21.75 -5.62 -0.32
CA ASP A 194 22.43 -5.86 0.95
C ASP A 194 21.96 -7.19 1.59
N TYR A 195 22.82 -7.87 2.36
CA TYR A 195 22.52 -9.12 3.06
C TYR A 195 23.39 -9.32 4.31
#